data_AF-A0A9E1LDW8-F1
#
_entry.id   AF-A0A9E1LDW8-F1
#
_cell.length_a   1.000
_cell.length_b   1.000
_cell.length_c   1.000
_cell.angle_alpha   90.00
_cell.angle_beta   90.00
_cell.angle_gamma   90.00
#
_symmetry.space_group_name_H-M   'P 1'
#
loop_
_entity.id
_entity.type
_entity.pdbx_description
1 polymer ?
#
loop_
_entity_poly.entity_id
_entity_poly.type
_entity_poly.pdbx_seq_one_letter_code
_entity_poly.pdbx_strand_id
1 'polypeptide(L)'
;MASVTSRQGLKDYCLRRLGQPVVEINIDEDQLEERVDDAIEYFQEYHFDGVEKVFLKHIITQTDINNEYIPMGLDENGNIIYPDGGPIISVVRVLPIPSFSSFQSGFFNEEYQLRLNDLNSFSGSSLIQWQMTLQNFSLVEQLFSIAPTMMFNRKQNRVYLETDWNDKFSVGDVLIIEAYRALNPSTYSEVWNDMFLKKYTTALIKRQWGENLKKFAGVVLPGGITLDGKTIYDEAVEEIRQIEEEVSLKYELPADGYVG
;
A
#
# COMPACT_ATOMS: atom_id res chain seq x y z
N MET A 1 23.53 -3.92 17.73
CA MET A 1 22.53 -3.08 18.44
C MET A 1 21.29 -3.94 18.61
N ALA A 2 20.65 -3.91 19.78
CA ALA A 2 19.42 -4.68 20.01
C ALA A 2 18.40 -4.33 18.92
N SER A 3 17.78 -5.35 18.32
CA SER A 3 16.67 -5.18 17.39
C SER A 3 15.59 -4.39 18.11
N VAL A 4 15.19 -3.26 17.54
CA VAL A 4 14.08 -2.48 18.05
C VAL A 4 12.81 -3.20 17.63
N THR A 5 12.04 -3.68 18.59
CA THR A 5 10.82 -4.49 18.34
C THR A 5 9.55 -3.83 18.87
N SER A 6 9.65 -2.60 19.40
CA SER A 6 8.53 -1.88 20.00
C SER A 6 8.65 -0.38 19.79
N ARG A 7 7.49 0.30 19.85
CA ARG A 7 7.39 1.77 19.79
C ARG A 7 8.31 2.45 20.81
N GLN A 8 8.33 1.94 22.05
CA GLN A 8 9.20 2.46 23.10
C GLN A 8 10.69 2.27 22.76
N GLY A 9 11.06 1.09 22.24
CA GLY A 9 12.44 0.85 21.83
C GLY A 9 12.90 1.79 20.70
N LEU A 10 11.97 2.23 19.83
CA LEU A 10 12.28 3.19 18.77
C LEU A 10 12.49 4.60 19.34
N LYS A 11 11.65 5.03 20.28
CA LYS A 11 11.85 6.29 21.01
C LYS A 11 13.21 6.32 21.71
N ASP A 12 13.50 5.29 22.51
CA ASP A 12 14.77 5.18 23.24
C ASP A 12 15.98 5.17 22.30
N TYR A 13 15.87 4.52 21.13
CA TYR A 13 16.90 4.54 20.10
C TYR A 13 17.14 5.94 19.55
N CYS A 14 16.07 6.66 19.19
CA CYS A 14 16.16 8.01 18.64
C CYS A 14 16.75 8.99 19.67
N LEU A 15 16.28 8.94 20.92
CA LEU A 15 16.77 9.76 22.01
C LEU A 15 18.27 9.52 22.30
N ARG A 16 18.71 8.25 22.32
CA ARG A 16 20.13 7.92 22.49
C ARG A 16 20.98 8.43 21.32
N ARG A 17 20.45 8.40 20.10
CA ARG A 17 21.14 8.92 18.91
C ARG A 17 21.27 10.45 18.95
N LEU A 18 20.30 11.15 19.55
CA LEU A 18 20.32 12.59 19.77
C LEU A 18 21.19 13.03 20.95
N GLY A 19 21.71 12.10 21.75
CA GLY A 19 22.69 12.36 22.79
C GLY A 19 22.20 12.20 24.23
N GLN A 20 20.99 11.69 24.47
CA GLN A 20 20.56 11.30 25.81
C GLN A 20 21.43 10.13 26.31
N PRO A 21 21.99 10.16 27.55
CA PRO A 21 21.69 11.05 28.68
C PRO A 21 22.62 12.27 28.85
N VAL A 22 23.56 12.51 27.92
CA VAL A 22 24.55 13.59 28.03
C VAL A 22 23.93 14.96 27.74
N VAL A 23 22.95 15.00 26.84
CA VAL A 23 22.19 16.21 26.49
C VAL A 23 20.74 16.05 26.93
N GLU A 24 20.19 17.09 27.56
CA GLU A 24 18.75 17.16 27.87
C GLU A 24 17.94 17.56 26.62
N ILE A 25 17.17 16.60 26.11
CA ILE A 25 16.27 16.80 24.98
C ILE A 25 14.98 17.42 25.50
N ASN A 26 14.71 18.66 25.11
CA ASN A 26 13.57 19.44 25.58
C ASN A 26 12.31 19.12 24.76
N ILE A 27 11.80 17.89 24.88
CA ILE A 27 10.59 17.42 24.21
C ILE A 27 9.74 16.66 25.21
N ASP A 28 8.42 16.85 25.14
CA ASP A 28 7.45 16.10 25.93
C ASP A 28 7.15 14.72 25.34
N GLU A 29 6.74 13.75 26.16
CA GLU A 29 6.46 12.38 25.71
C GLU A 29 5.34 12.33 24.66
N ASP A 30 4.31 13.16 24.78
CA ASP A 30 3.21 13.23 23.80
C ASP A 30 3.72 13.73 22.44
N GLN A 31 4.64 14.70 22.45
CA GLN A 31 5.27 15.22 21.24
C GLN A 31 6.18 14.19 20.57
N LEU A 32 6.84 13.32 21.34
CA LEU A 32 7.59 12.19 20.79
C LEU A 32 6.64 11.18 20.15
N GLU A 33 5.49 10.92 20.76
CA GLU A 33 4.49 10.01 20.21
C GLU A 33 3.95 10.46 18.86
N GLU A 34 3.56 11.72 18.75
CA GLU A 34 3.06 12.28 17.49
C GLU A 34 4.10 12.18 16.36
N ARG A 35 5.37 12.49 16.64
CA ARG A 35 6.43 12.39 15.62
C ARG A 35 6.73 10.95 15.21
N VAL A 36 6.50 9.98 16.09
CA VAL A 36 6.59 8.55 15.75
C VAL A 36 5.42 8.14 14.87
N ASP A 37 4.21 8.60 15.15
CA ASP A 37 3.05 8.30 14.30
C ASP A 37 3.18 8.94 12.91
N ASP A 38 3.62 10.21 12.83
CA ASP A 38 3.94 10.87 11.55
C ASP A 38 4.98 10.09 10.73
N ALA A 39 6.00 9.53 11.42
CA ALA A 39 7.03 8.73 10.76
C ALA A 39 6.49 7.41 10.20
N ILE A 40 5.56 6.77 10.92
CA ILE A 40 4.91 5.53 10.47
C ILE A 40 3.99 5.80 9.29
N GLU A 41 3.20 6.88 9.34
CA GLU A 41 2.32 7.25 8.24
C GLU A 41 3.14 7.47 6.96
N TYR A 42 4.23 8.23 7.05
CA TYR A 42 5.14 8.45 5.92
C TYR A 42 5.76 7.13 5.42
N PHE A 43 6.19 6.25 6.32
CA PHE A 43 6.74 4.94 5.95
C PHE A 43 5.71 4.07 5.22
N GLN A 44 4.46 4.06 5.67
CA GLN A 44 3.39 3.28 5.04
C GLN A 44 2.96 3.84 3.67
N GLU A 45 3.14 5.15 3.43
CA GLU A 45 2.80 5.77 2.14
C GLU A 45 3.89 5.61 1.09
N TYR A 46 5.17 5.80 1.45
CA TYR A 46 6.24 5.96 0.47
C TYR A 46 7.25 4.81 0.44
N HIS A 47 7.29 3.96 1.46
CA HIS A 47 8.26 2.87 1.52
C HIS A 47 7.66 1.55 1.03
N PHE A 48 8.33 0.85 0.11
CA PHE A 48 7.85 -0.43 -0.42
C PHE A 48 7.66 -1.51 0.66
N ASP A 49 8.57 -1.59 1.64
CA ASP A 49 8.42 -2.49 2.80
C ASP A 49 7.35 -2.03 3.81
N GLY A 50 6.73 -0.86 3.62
CA GLY A 50 5.60 -0.39 4.43
C GLY A 50 4.27 -1.02 4.01
N VAL A 51 4.23 -1.64 2.82
CA VAL A 51 3.03 -2.21 2.21
C VAL A 51 3.24 -3.66 1.80
N GLU A 52 2.24 -4.49 2.01
CA GLU A 52 2.21 -5.88 1.56
C GLU A 52 1.16 -6.05 0.47
N LYS A 53 1.50 -6.82 -0.56
CA LYS A 53 0.55 -7.25 -1.58
C LYS A 53 -0.29 -8.41 -1.05
N VAL A 54 -1.61 -8.20 -0.97
CA VAL A 54 -2.57 -9.16 -0.42
C VAL A 54 -3.69 -9.44 -1.40
N PHE A 55 -4.21 -10.67 -1.33
CA PHE A 55 -5.40 -11.09 -2.06
C PHE A 55 -6.57 -11.15 -1.07
N LEU A 56 -7.45 -10.16 -1.15
CA LEU A 56 -8.62 -10.05 -0.28
C LEU A 56 -9.81 -10.75 -0.93
N LYS A 57 -10.39 -11.71 -0.21
CA LYS A 57 -11.59 -12.42 -0.61
C LYS A 57 -12.81 -11.64 -0.10
N HIS A 58 -13.58 -11.04 -0.99
CA HIS A 58 -14.86 -10.39 -0.66
C HIS A 58 -16.03 -11.29 -1.07
N ILE A 59 -17.01 -11.45 -0.20
CA ILE A 59 -18.27 -12.13 -0.53
C ILE A 59 -19.32 -11.05 -0.77
N ILE A 60 -19.90 -11.02 -1.97
CA ILE A 60 -20.88 -10.01 -2.34
C ILE A 60 -22.14 -10.19 -1.49
N THR A 61 -22.53 -9.11 -0.81
CA THR A 61 -23.77 -9.02 -0.03
C THR A 61 -24.84 -8.26 -0.81
N GLN A 62 -26.11 -8.39 -0.40
CA GLN A 62 -27.20 -7.62 -1.00
C GLN A 62 -27.00 -6.09 -0.84
N THR A 63 -26.33 -5.67 0.23
CA THR A 63 -25.99 -4.26 0.46
C THR A 63 -24.99 -3.77 -0.57
N ASP A 64 -24.00 -4.57 -0.94
CA ASP A 64 -23.00 -4.20 -1.96
C ASP A 64 -23.65 -4.04 -3.34
N ILE A 65 -24.62 -4.90 -3.69
CA ILE A 65 -25.38 -4.80 -4.95
C ILE A 65 -26.22 -3.52 -4.98
N ASN A 66 -26.88 -3.18 -3.88
CA ASN A 66 -27.71 -1.98 -3.81
C ASN A 66 -26.89 -0.69 -3.83
N ASN A 67 -25.67 -0.74 -3.27
CA ASN A 67 -24.80 0.41 -3.11
C ASN A 67 -23.82 0.60 -4.29
N GLU A 68 -23.64 -0.43 -5.13
CA GLU A 68 -22.73 -0.45 -6.28
C GLU A 68 -21.26 -0.19 -5.93
N TYR A 69 -20.86 -0.45 -4.68
CA TYR A 69 -19.46 -0.38 -4.23
C TYR A 69 -19.11 -1.50 -3.27
N ILE A 70 -17.82 -1.86 -3.24
CA ILE A 70 -17.25 -2.76 -2.25
C ILE A 70 -16.54 -1.93 -1.16
N PRO A 71 -16.98 -2.01 0.10
CA PRO A 71 -16.26 -1.39 1.21
C PRO A 71 -14.97 -2.15 1.50
N MET A 72 -13.87 -1.39 1.62
CA MET A 72 -12.52 -1.91 1.72
C MET A 72 -11.92 -1.53 3.08
N GLY A 73 -12.10 -2.40 4.08
CA GLY A 73 -11.49 -2.26 5.42
C GLY A 73 -12.50 -2.26 6.56
N LEU A 74 -13.50 -1.38 6.50
CA LEU A 74 -14.56 -1.24 7.51
C LEU A 74 -15.93 -1.30 6.83
N ASP A 75 -16.89 -1.98 7.45
CA ASP A 75 -18.29 -1.91 7.02
C ASP A 75 -18.92 -0.57 7.44
N GLU A 76 -20.14 -0.30 6.95
CA GLU A 76 -20.90 0.90 7.31
C GLU A 76 -21.19 1.02 8.82
N ASN A 77 -20.99 -0.07 9.56
CA ASN A 77 -21.19 -0.17 11.01
C ASN A 77 -19.86 -0.12 11.80
N GLY A 78 -18.72 0.11 11.12
CA GLY A 78 -17.40 0.18 11.76
C GLY A 78 -16.75 -1.16 12.10
N ASN A 79 -17.29 -2.29 11.64
CA ASN A 79 -16.67 -3.61 11.82
C ASN A 79 -15.60 -3.84 10.76
N ILE A 80 -14.51 -4.47 11.19
CA ILE A 80 -13.41 -4.87 10.33
C ILE A 80 -13.91 -5.97 9.36
N ILE A 81 -14.02 -5.65 8.06
CA ILE A 81 -14.46 -6.61 7.03
C ILE A 81 -13.39 -7.68 6.80
N TYR A 82 -12.12 -7.30 6.90
CA TYR A 82 -10.98 -8.17 6.66
C TYR A 82 -10.25 -8.42 7.98
N PRO A 83 -10.29 -9.64 8.55
CA PRO A 83 -9.92 -9.93 9.95
C PRO A 83 -8.47 -9.65 10.35
N ASP A 84 -7.64 -9.15 9.43
CA ASP A 84 -6.22 -8.81 9.64
C ASP A 84 -5.86 -7.44 9.01
N GLY A 85 -6.86 -6.59 8.77
CA GLY A 85 -6.81 -5.47 7.81
C GLY A 85 -6.26 -4.16 8.36
N GLY A 86 -4.95 -3.92 8.22
CA GLY A 86 -4.44 -2.54 8.13
C GLY A 86 -5.12 -1.77 6.97
N PRO A 87 -5.00 -0.43 6.93
CA PRO A 87 -5.61 0.37 5.87
C PRO A 87 -5.14 -0.08 4.48
N ILE A 88 -6.08 -0.24 3.54
CA ILE A 88 -5.76 -0.57 2.15
C ILE A 88 -5.25 0.71 1.46
N ILE A 89 -4.05 0.64 0.89
CA ILE A 89 -3.36 1.77 0.25
C ILE A 89 -3.75 1.90 -1.22
N SER A 90 -3.83 0.78 -1.93
CA SER A 90 -4.19 0.77 -3.35
C SER A 90 -4.82 -0.57 -3.74
N VAL A 91 -5.70 -0.56 -4.74
CA VAL A 91 -6.28 -1.76 -5.35
C VAL A 91 -5.76 -1.85 -6.77
N VAL A 92 -5.14 -2.99 -7.11
CA VAL A 92 -4.50 -3.22 -8.41
C VAL A 92 -5.51 -3.75 -9.40
N ARG A 93 -6.22 -4.83 -9.02
CA ARG A 93 -7.25 -5.42 -9.87
C ARG A 93 -8.21 -6.29 -9.09
N VAL A 94 -9.41 -6.44 -9.64
CA VAL A 94 -10.37 -7.48 -9.24
C VAL A 94 -10.25 -8.64 -10.22
N LEU A 95 -9.91 -9.82 -9.69
CA LEU A 95 -9.87 -11.04 -10.49
C LEU A 95 -11.28 -11.63 -10.56
N PRO A 96 -11.83 -11.82 -11.77
CA PRO A 96 -13.05 -12.61 -11.89
C PRO A 96 -12.70 -14.04 -11.49
N ILE A 97 -13.45 -14.62 -10.54
CA ILE A 97 -13.41 -16.06 -10.38
C ILE A 97 -14.24 -16.61 -11.55
N PRO A 98 -13.64 -17.27 -12.55
CA PRO A 98 -14.45 -17.96 -13.54
C PRO A 98 -15.31 -18.95 -12.74
N SER A 99 -16.63 -18.82 -12.88
CA SER A 99 -17.55 -19.74 -12.22
C SER A 99 -17.04 -21.16 -12.47
N PHE A 100 -16.94 -21.98 -11.45
CA PHE A 100 -16.37 -23.34 -11.56
C PHE A 100 -17.09 -24.18 -12.65
N SER A 101 -18.31 -23.77 -13.04
CA SER A 101 -19.07 -24.30 -14.18
C SER A 101 -18.42 -24.08 -15.56
N SER A 102 -17.55 -23.08 -15.73
CA SER A 102 -16.82 -22.81 -16.98
C SER A 102 -15.67 -23.81 -17.21
N PHE A 103 -15.09 -24.40 -16.15
CA PHE A 103 -14.13 -25.50 -16.29
C PHE A 103 -14.78 -26.80 -16.82
N GLN A 104 -16.11 -26.92 -16.73
CA GLN A 104 -16.86 -28.08 -17.19
C GLN A 104 -17.34 -27.98 -18.65
N SER A 105 -17.20 -26.81 -19.30
CA SER A 105 -17.56 -26.65 -20.73
C SER A 105 -16.48 -27.16 -21.69
N GLY A 106 -15.43 -27.83 -21.19
CA GLY A 106 -14.30 -28.36 -21.97
C GLY A 106 -14.66 -29.34 -23.09
N PHE A 107 -15.91 -29.79 -23.21
CA PHE A 107 -16.41 -30.61 -24.32
C PHE A 107 -17.25 -29.84 -25.37
N PHE A 108 -17.73 -28.64 -25.02
CA PHE A 108 -18.52 -27.74 -25.89
C PHE A 108 -17.80 -26.42 -26.21
N ASN A 109 -16.55 -26.25 -25.76
CA ASN A 109 -15.72 -25.14 -26.20
C ASN A 109 -15.43 -25.29 -27.70
N GLU A 110 -15.83 -24.28 -28.49
CA GLU A 110 -15.58 -24.16 -29.93
C GLU A 110 -14.09 -24.39 -30.26
N GLU A 111 -13.18 -23.93 -29.39
CA GLU A 111 -11.73 -24.16 -29.53
C GLU A 111 -11.35 -25.65 -29.48
N TYR A 112 -12.03 -26.45 -28.66
CA TYR A 112 -11.79 -27.89 -28.55
C TYR A 112 -12.32 -28.64 -29.78
N GLN A 113 -13.49 -28.23 -30.29
CA GLN A 113 -14.07 -28.82 -31.51
C GLN A 113 -13.28 -28.43 -32.77
N LEU A 114 -12.82 -27.18 -32.88
CA LEU A 114 -11.90 -26.72 -33.92
C LEU A 114 -10.57 -27.48 -33.84
N ARG A 115 -10.02 -27.69 -32.64
CA ARG A 115 -8.79 -28.48 -32.44
C ARG A 115 -8.94 -29.94 -32.90
N LEU A 116 -10.09 -30.57 -32.67
CA LEU A 116 -10.37 -31.93 -33.13
C LEU A 116 -10.62 -32.00 -34.63
N ASN A 117 -11.28 -31.00 -35.22
CA ASN A 117 -11.50 -30.92 -36.67
C ASN A 117 -10.17 -30.71 -37.42
N ASP A 118 -9.30 -29.86 -36.90
CA ASP A 118 -8.05 -29.47 -37.54
C ASP A 118 -6.87 -30.42 -37.23
N LEU A 119 -7.00 -31.28 -36.20
CA LEU A 119 -6.05 -32.36 -35.90
C LEU A 119 -5.84 -33.34 -37.07
N ASN A 120 -6.81 -33.44 -37.99
CA ASN A 120 -6.69 -34.25 -39.20
C ASN A 120 -5.85 -33.58 -40.31
N SER A 121 -5.54 -32.28 -40.21
CA SER A 121 -4.92 -31.48 -41.29
C SER A 121 -3.49 -30.97 -40.98
N PHE A 122 -2.91 -31.31 -39.82
CA PHE A 122 -1.58 -30.87 -39.35
C PHE A 122 -0.39 -31.45 -40.14
N SER A 123 -0.29 -31.14 -41.44
CA SER A 123 0.93 -31.36 -42.23
C SER A 123 1.62 -30.03 -42.54
N GLY A 124 2.59 -29.66 -41.69
CA GLY A 124 3.70 -28.71 -41.92
C GLY A 124 3.37 -27.23 -42.25
N SER A 125 2.54 -26.97 -43.26
CA SER A 125 2.24 -25.61 -43.76
C SER A 125 1.04 -24.95 -43.05
N SER A 126 0.24 -25.72 -42.32
CA SER A 126 -0.95 -25.25 -41.62
C SER A 126 -0.67 -24.63 -40.25
N LEU A 127 0.51 -24.82 -39.65
CA LEU A 127 0.81 -24.30 -38.30
C LEU A 127 0.95 -22.76 -38.27
N ILE A 128 1.57 -22.17 -39.29
CA ILE A 128 1.70 -20.70 -39.39
C ILE A 128 0.32 -20.07 -39.59
N GLN A 129 -0.52 -20.68 -40.45
CA GLN A 129 -1.90 -20.26 -40.66
C GLN A 129 -2.72 -20.39 -39.37
N TRP A 130 -2.57 -21.50 -38.65
CA TRP A 130 -3.23 -21.72 -37.37
C TRP A 130 -2.82 -20.69 -36.30
N GLN A 131 -1.52 -20.38 -36.19
CA GLN A 131 -1.05 -19.32 -35.29
C GLN A 131 -1.63 -17.94 -35.67
N MET A 132 -1.72 -17.62 -36.97
CA MET A 132 -2.36 -16.38 -37.43
C MET A 132 -3.87 -16.37 -37.12
N THR A 133 -4.55 -17.50 -37.26
CA THR A 133 -5.97 -17.64 -36.89
C THR A 133 -6.17 -17.48 -35.38
N LEU A 134 -5.31 -18.06 -34.54
CA LEU A 134 -5.36 -17.86 -33.09
C LEU A 134 -5.12 -16.40 -32.70
N GLN A 135 -4.16 -15.72 -33.33
CA GLN A 135 -3.93 -14.29 -33.10
C GLN A 135 -5.16 -13.46 -33.51
N ASN A 136 -5.81 -13.80 -34.61
CA ASN A 136 -7.03 -13.15 -35.05
C ASN A 136 -8.18 -13.37 -34.05
N PHE A 137 -8.40 -14.59 -33.58
CA PHE A 137 -9.40 -14.86 -32.54
C PHE A 137 -9.10 -14.11 -31.24
N SER A 138 -7.84 -14.07 -30.79
CA SER A 138 -7.46 -13.29 -29.61
C SER A 138 -7.71 -11.78 -29.79
N LEU A 139 -7.49 -11.24 -30.99
CA LEU A 139 -7.79 -9.84 -31.31
C LEU A 139 -9.30 -9.59 -31.31
N VAL A 140 -10.08 -10.51 -31.88
CA VAL A 140 -11.54 -10.44 -31.92
C VAL A 140 -12.10 -10.48 -30.50
N GLU A 141 -11.65 -11.42 -29.67
CA GLU A 141 -12.02 -11.49 -28.25
C GLU A 141 -11.68 -10.19 -27.52
N GLN A 142 -10.47 -9.65 -27.70
CA GLN A 142 -10.08 -8.38 -27.07
C GLN A 142 -10.96 -7.20 -27.52
N LEU A 143 -11.42 -7.21 -28.78
CA LEU A 143 -12.28 -6.16 -29.32
C LEU A 143 -13.71 -6.24 -28.77
N PHE A 144 -14.22 -7.45 -28.50
CA PHE A 144 -15.56 -7.66 -27.99
C PHE A 144 -15.64 -7.76 -26.46
N SER A 145 -14.51 -8.00 -25.79
CA SER A 145 -14.43 -7.96 -24.34
C SER A 145 -14.41 -6.50 -23.87
N ILE A 146 -15.50 -6.05 -23.27
CA ILE A 146 -15.49 -4.83 -22.45
C ILE A 146 -14.96 -5.25 -21.09
N ALA A 147 -13.72 -4.90 -20.78
CA ALA A 147 -13.19 -5.08 -19.44
C ALA A 147 -13.89 -4.07 -18.51
N PRO A 148 -14.46 -4.50 -17.37
CA PRO A 148 -15.01 -3.56 -16.40
C PRO A 148 -13.89 -2.69 -15.85
N THR A 149 -14.08 -1.39 -15.93
CA THR A 149 -13.24 -0.39 -15.29
C THR A 149 -13.50 -0.42 -13.78
N MET A 150 -12.44 -0.23 -13.00
CA MET A 150 -12.55 -0.11 -11.55
C MET A 150 -11.96 1.21 -11.10
N MET A 151 -12.59 1.83 -10.12
CA MET A 151 -12.09 3.04 -9.49
C MET A 151 -11.98 2.79 -7.99
N PHE A 152 -10.82 3.07 -7.42
CA PHE A 152 -10.60 2.98 -5.98
C PHE A 152 -10.30 4.36 -5.41
N ASN A 153 -11.03 4.74 -4.37
CA ASN A 153 -10.71 5.93 -3.60
C ASN A 153 -10.21 5.54 -2.21
N ARG A 154 -8.93 5.82 -1.96
CA ARG A 154 -8.24 5.56 -0.68
C ARG A 154 -8.88 6.27 0.51
N LYS A 155 -9.40 7.49 0.36
CA LYS A 155 -9.99 8.24 1.49
C LYS A 155 -11.44 7.85 1.75
N GLN A 156 -12.12 7.26 0.78
CA GLN A 156 -13.47 6.71 0.96
C GLN A 156 -13.45 5.23 1.33
N ASN A 157 -12.31 4.54 1.17
CA ASN A 157 -12.18 3.09 1.34
C ASN A 157 -13.23 2.31 0.53
N ARG A 158 -13.48 2.75 -0.71
CA ARG A 158 -14.48 2.16 -1.60
C ARG A 158 -13.88 1.83 -2.96
N VAL A 159 -14.17 0.61 -3.41
CA VAL A 159 -13.91 0.17 -4.78
C VAL A 159 -15.23 0.23 -5.54
N TYR A 160 -15.25 1.00 -6.61
CA TYR A 160 -16.32 1.06 -7.59
C TYR A 160 -15.97 0.15 -8.75
N LEU A 161 -16.90 -0.71 -9.13
CA LEU A 161 -16.81 -1.52 -10.33
C LEU A 161 -17.87 -1.01 -11.30
N GLU A 162 -17.43 -0.52 -12.45
CA GLU A 162 -18.34 -0.04 -13.50
C GLU A 162 -18.92 -1.25 -14.25
N THR A 163 -19.96 -1.84 -13.67
CA THR A 163 -20.72 -2.95 -14.23
C THR A 163 -22.17 -2.83 -13.80
N ASP A 164 -23.08 -3.49 -14.53
CA ASP A 164 -24.45 -3.67 -14.06
C ASP A 164 -24.44 -4.66 -12.88
N TRP A 165 -24.61 -4.15 -11.67
CA TRP A 165 -24.55 -4.95 -10.44
C TRP A 165 -25.72 -5.92 -10.30
N ASN A 166 -26.91 -5.54 -10.77
CA ASN A 166 -28.14 -6.32 -10.59
C ASN A 166 -28.14 -7.57 -11.48
N ASP A 167 -27.60 -7.45 -12.70
CA ASP A 167 -27.63 -8.54 -13.68
C ASP A 167 -26.36 -9.43 -13.63
N LYS A 168 -25.25 -8.93 -13.08
CA LYS A 168 -23.96 -9.63 -13.11
C LYS A 168 -23.55 -10.32 -11.81
N PHE A 169 -24.06 -9.88 -10.66
CA PHE A 169 -23.68 -10.45 -9.37
C PHE A 169 -24.88 -11.04 -8.63
N SER A 170 -24.70 -12.25 -8.12
CA SER A 170 -25.62 -12.87 -7.18
C SER A 170 -25.07 -12.78 -5.75
N VAL A 171 -25.95 -12.72 -4.77
CA VAL A 171 -25.55 -12.75 -3.35
C VAL A 171 -24.79 -14.04 -3.07
N GLY A 172 -23.61 -13.92 -2.48
CA GLY A 172 -22.71 -15.05 -2.19
C GLY A 172 -21.63 -15.29 -3.23
N ASP A 173 -21.63 -14.56 -4.35
CA ASP A 173 -20.51 -14.56 -5.28
C ASP A 173 -19.24 -14.05 -4.60
N VAL A 174 -18.12 -14.65 -4.96
CA VAL A 174 -16.82 -14.35 -4.36
C VAL A 174 -15.97 -13.59 -5.36
N LEU A 175 -15.47 -12.43 -4.94
CA LEU A 175 -14.49 -11.65 -5.67
C LEU A 175 -13.13 -11.75 -4.96
N ILE A 176 -12.07 -11.84 -5.76
CA ILE A 176 -10.70 -11.75 -5.26
C ILE A 176 -10.15 -10.40 -5.69
N ILE A 177 -9.80 -9.57 -4.71
CA ILE A 177 -9.27 -8.23 -4.92
C ILE A 177 -7.78 -8.27 -4.61
N GLU A 178 -6.96 -7.97 -5.62
CA GLU A 178 -5.53 -7.79 -5.48
C GLU A 178 -5.27 -6.36 -5.02
N ALA A 179 -4.76 -6.19 -3.80
CA ALA A 179 -4.57 -4.89 -3.17
C ALA A 179 -3.24 -4.79 -2.43
N TYR A 180 -2.74 -3.57 -2.27
CA TYR A 180 -1.66 -3.23 -1.36
C TYR A 180 -2.25 -2.79 -0.02
N ARG A 181 -1.83 -3.45 1.06
CA ARG A 181 -2.27 -3.18 2.43
C ARG A 181 -1.09 -2.65 3.24
N ALA A 182 -1.32 -1.64 4.07
CA ALA A 182 -0.32 -1.18 5.02
C ALA A 182 -0.02 -2.26 6.07
N LEU A 183 1.25 -2.50 6.35
CA LEU A 183 1.66 -3.43 7.40
C LEU A 183 1.32 -2.86 8.77
N ASN A 184 0.73 -3.69 9.64
CA ASN A 184 0.46 -3.32 11.02
C ASN A 184 1.73 -3.51 11.88
N PRO A 185 2.30 -2.43 12.47
CA PRO A 185 3.52 -2.51 13.28
C PRO A 185 3.35 -3.28 14.60
N SER A 186 2.11 -3.56 15.00
CA SER A 186 1.80 -4.37 16.20
C SER A 186 1.97 -5.87 15.94
N THR A 187 1.71 -6.31 14.70
CA THR A 187 1.83 -7.72 14.28
C THR A 187 3.22 -8.01 13.73
N TYR A 188 3.80 -7.05 13.00
CA TYR A 188 5.12 -7.18 12.38
C TYR A 188 6.14 -6.28 13.10
N SER A 189 6.73 -6.79 14.18
CA SER A 189 7.65 -6.02 15.02
C SER A 189 9.00 -5.71 14.35
N GLU A 190 9.31 -6.34 13.22
CA GLU A 190 10.51 -6.08 12.43
C GLU A 190 10.47 -4.72 11.72
N VAL A 191 9.26 -4.17 11.48
CA VAL A 191 9.07 -2.84 10.88
C VAL A 191 9.79 -1.76 11.70
N TRP A 192 9.78 -1.88 13.03
CA TRP A 192 10.47 -0.96 13.93
C TRP A 192 12.00 -0.99 13.80
N ASN A 193 12.55 -2.07 13.24
CA ASN A 193 13.99 -2.23 13.08
C ASN A 193 14.50 -1.62 11.77
N ASP A 194 13.63 -1.12 10.91
CA ASP A 194 13.99 -0.53 9.62
C ASP A 194 14.94 0.68 9.77
N MET A 195 15.90 0.77 8.85
CA MET A 195 16.94 1.82 8.88
C MET A 195 16.37 3.18 8.50
N PHE A 196 15.46 3.21 7.53
CA PHE A 196 14.82 4.44 7.09
C PHE A 196 13.91 4.98 8.21
N LEU A 197 13.05 4.15 8.79
CA LEU A 197 12.15 4.57 9.87
C LEU A 197 12.95 5.18 11.04
N LYS A 198 14.03 4.51 11.48
CA LYS A 198 14.90 5.05 12.54
C LYS A 198 15.55 6.38 12.20
N LYS A 199 16.04 6.55 10.96
CA LYS A 199 16.66 7.82 10.53
C LYS A 199 15.61 8.93 10.48
N TYR A 200 14.47 8.67 9.86
CA TYR A 200 13.41 9.64 9.67
C TYR A 200 12.79 10.08 11.00
N THR A 201 12.45 9.15 11.90
CA THR A 201 11.96 9.51 13.25
C THR A 201 13.01 10.31 14.03
N THR A 202 14.30 9.95 13.95
CA THR A 202 15.35 10.72 14.62
C THR A 202 15.38 12.17 14.13
N ALA A 203 15.27 12.38 12.81
CA ALA A 203 15.30 13.72 12.21
C ALA A 203 14.04 14.54 12.57
N LEU A 204 12.86 13.91 12.61
CA LEU A 204 11.61 14.54 13.05
C LEU A 204 11.65 14.96 14.53
N ILE A 205 12.22 14.11 15.39
CA ILE A 205 12.43 14.43 16.81
C ILE A 205 13.45 15.57 16.93
N LYS A 206 14.54 15.56 16.14
CA LYS A 206 15.52 16.67 16.10
C LYS A 206 14.87 18.00 15.71
N ARG A 207 13.94 17.99 14.73
CA ARG A 207 13.17 19.18 14.33
C ARG A 207 12.29 19.71 15.47
N GLN A 208 11.58 18.81 16.16
CA GLN A 208 10.76 19.19 17.32
C GLN A 208 11.59 19.77 18.46
N TRP A 209 12.78 19.19 18.69
CA TRP A 209 13.73 19.71 19.68
C TRP A 209 14.17 21.13 19.32
N GLY A 210 14.57 21.37 18.07
CA GLY A 210 14.92 22.70 17.56
C GLY A 210 13.78 23.72 17.68
N GLU A 211 12.55 23.33 17.38
CA GLU A 211 11.35 24.18 17.56
C GLU A 211 11.14 24.60 19.01
N ASN A 212 11.24 23.65 19.94
CA ASN A 212 11.09 23.95 21.36
C ASN A 212 12.21 24.88 21.84
N LEU A 213 13.45 24.64 21.40
CA LEU A 213 14.62 25.47 21.77
C LEU A 213 14.59 26.87 21.15
N LYS A 214 14.10 27.03 19.93
CA LYS A 214 13.91 28.35 19.27
C LYS A 214 13.05 29.30 20.10
N LYS A 215 12.06 28.78 20.83
CA LYS A 215 11.20 29.59 21.72
C LYS A 215 11.95 30.17 22.92
N PHE A 216 13.09 29.58 23.29
CA PHE A 216 13.95 30.05 24.38
C PHE A 216 15.16 30.86 23.90
N ALA A 217 15.22 31.21 22.60
CA ALA A 217 16.28 32.02 22.04
C ALA A 217 16.37 33.39 22.75
N GLY A 218 17.53 33.69 23.33
CA GLY A 218 17.78 34.92 24.10
C GLY A 218 17.73 34.76 25.62
N VAL A 219 17.34 33.58 26.14
CA VAL A 219 17.51 33.25 27.56
C VAL A 219 18.94 32.76 27.77
N VAL A 220 19.74 33.55 28.48
CA VAL A 220 21.06 33.12 28.95
C VAL A 220 20.88 32.20 30.15
N LEU A 221 21.30 30.94 30.02
CA LEU A 221 21.35 30.03 31.16
C LEU A 221 22.44 30.49 32.15
N PRO A 222 22.28 30.22 33.45
CA PRO A 222 23.35 30.45 34.43
C PRO A 222 24.59 29.67 33.99
N GLY A 223 25.69 30.37 33.68
CA GLY A 223 26.90 29.77 33.12
C GLY A 223 27.33 30.32 31.75
N GLY A 224 26.58 31.25 31.14
CA GLY A 224 27.01 31.93 29.90
C GLY A 224 26.90 31.08 28.64
N ILE A 225 26.22 29.94 28.72
CA ILE A 225 25.91 29.08 27.57
C ILE A 225 24.66 29.65 26.90
N THR A 226 24.79 30.04 25.64
CA THR A 226 23.66 30.41 24.77
C THR A 226 23.21 29.18 24.00
N LEU A 227 21.90 28.95 23.95
CA LEU A 227 21.33 27.77 23.33
C LEU A 227 20.90 28.09 21.89
N ASP A 228 21.68 27.64 20.90
CA ASP A 228 21.42 27.88 19.48
C ASP A 228 20.40 26.89 18.89
N GLY A 229 19.14 27.02 19.33
CA GLY A 229 18.03 26.21 18.80
C GLY A 229 17.76 26.39 17.30
N LYS A 230 18.19 27.53 16.73
CA LYS A 230 18.02 27.80 15.29
C LYS A 230 18.86 26.86 14.43
N THR A 231 20.14 26.69 14.75
CA THR A 231 21.06 25.83 14.01
C THR A 231 20.59 24.37 14.03
N ILE A 232 20.15 23.88 15.20
CA ILE A 232 19.65 22.50 15.35
C ILE A 232 18.44 22.24 14.45
N TYR A 233 17.52 23.20 14.38
CA TYR A 233 16.35 23.08 13.51
C TYR A 233 16.73 23.10 12.03
N ASP A 234 17.60 24.05 11.63
CA ASP A 234 17.97 24.21 10.22
C ASP A 234 18.70 22.95 9.71
N GLU A 235 19.57 22.35 10.55
CA GLU A 235 20.16 21.04 10.27
C GLU A 235 19.12 19.91 10.19
N ALA A 236 18.12 19.90 11.07
CA ALA A 236 17.09 18.87 11.07
C ALA A 236 16.21 18.92 9.82
N VAL A 237 15.88 20.12 9.34
CA VAL A 237 15.12 20.31 8.10
C VAL A 237 15.91 19.82 6.89
N GLU A 238 17.21 20.11 6.84
CA GLU A 238 18.08 19.63 5.77
C GLU A 238 18.22 18.10 5.79
N GLU A 239 18.37 17.49 6.97
CA GLU A 239 18.43 16.03 7.11
C GLU A 239 17.11 15.37 6.67
N ILE A 240 15.95 15.95 7.03
CA ILE A 240 14.64 15.48 6.57
C ILE A 240 14.55 15.54 5.05
N ARG A 241 14.96 16.66 4.45
CA ARG A 241 14.91 16.85 2.99
C ARG A 241 15.77 15.81 2.25
N GLN A 242 16.98 15.55 2.75
CA GLN A 242 17.85 14.53 2.18
C GLN A 242 17.24 13.13 2.29
N ILE A 243 16.60 12.83 3.42
CA ILE A 243 15.93 11.55 3.64
C ILE A 243 14.72 11.39 2.69
N GLU A 244 13.90 12.42 2.52
CA GLU A 244 12.76 12.43 1.58
C GLU A 244 13.22 12.26 0.12
N GLU A 245 14.33 12.91 -0.26
CA GLU A 245 14.93 12.75 -1.59
C GLU A 245 15.46 11.33 -1.81
N GLU A 246 16.10 10.72 -0.80
CA GLU A 246 16.54 9.32 -0.87
C GLU A 246 15.37 8.34 -1.00
N VAL A 247 14.22 8.62 -0.37
CA VAL A 247 13.00 7.80 -0.47
C VAL A 247 12.47 7.80 -1.89
N SER A 248 12.28 8.98 -2.47
CA SER A 248 11.76 9.08 -3.83
C SER A 248 12.69 8.41 -4.85
N LEU A 249 14.00 8.44 -4.63
CA LEU A 249 14.97 7.83 -5.54
C LEU A 249 15.15 6.32 -5.37
N LYS A 250 15.09 5.77 -4.15
CA LYS A 250 15.49 4.39 -3.84
C LYS A 250 14.34 3.49 -3.42
N TYR A 251 13.30 4.05 -2.82
CA TYR A 251 12.29 3.31 -2.06
C TYR A 251 10.88 3.47 -2.63
N GLU A 252 10.63 4.47 -3.48
CA GLU A 252 9.43 4.48 -4.30
C GLU A 252 9.52 3.35 -5.34
N LEU A 253 8.54 2.44 -5.30
CA LEU A 253 8.30 1.55 -6.44
C LEU A 253 8.20 2.45 -7.68
N PRO A 254 8.83 2.09 -8.82
CA PRO A 254 8.70 2.89 -10.03
C PRO A 254 7.22 3.15 -10.23
N ALA A 255 6.85 4.43 -10.40
CA ALA A 255 5.46 4.83 -10.61
C ALA A 255 4.90 3.93 -11.72
N ASP A 256 4.09 2.94 -11.33
CA ASP A 256 3.59 1.97 -12.27
C ASP A 256 2.75 2.77 -13.25
N GLY A 257 3.21 2.81 -14.50
CA GLY A 257 2.75 3.73 -15.52
C GLY A 257 1.36 3.35 -16.00
N TYR A 258 0.36 3.54 -15.14
CA TYR A 258 -1.04 3.60 -15.51
C TYR A 258 -1.64 4.89 -14.94
N VAL A 259 -1.31 5.98 -15.64
CA VAL A 259 -2.24 7.10 -15.78
C VAL A 259 -3.17 6.71 -16.92
N GLY A 260 -4.41 6.36 -16.58
CA GLY A 260 -5.46 5.99 -17.52
C GLY A 260 -6.68 5.49 -16.78
#